data_AF-A0A5E6QRX1-F1
#
_entry.id   AF-A0A5E6QRX1-F1
#
_cell.length_a   1.000
_cell.length_b   1.000
_cell.length_c   1.000
_cell.angle_alpha   90.00
_cell.angle_beta   90.00
_cell.angle_gamma   90.00
#
_symmetry.space_group_name_H-M   'P 1'
#
loop_
_entity.id
_entity.type
_entity.pdbx_description
1 polymer ?
#
loop_
_entity_poly.entity_id
_entity_poly.type
_entity_poly.pdbx_seq_one_letter_code
_entity_poly.pdbx_strand_id
1 'polypeptide(L)'
;MNIDFSQMITAEQQQEDRKNAELEAALNARRTAYLAESDPLRLEADYDALSQGLEPDYTAWLASVAAIKARYPLPVSAEAFESNEA
;
A
#
# COMPACT_ATOMS: atom_id res chain seq x y z
N MET A 1 -21.18 39.15 -20.96
CA MET A 1 -20.80 38.24 -19.86
C MET A 1 -19.75 37.30 -20.44
N ASN A 2 -18.46 37.52 -20.17
CA ASN A 2 -17.40 36.62 -20.65
C ASN A 2 -17.29 35.48 -19.63
N ILE A 3 -17.67 34.28 -20.03
CA ILE A 3 -17.38 33.08 -19.23
C ILE A 3 -15.88 32.83 -19.35
N ASP A 4 -15.19 32.79 -18.21
CA ASP A 4 -13.78 32.45 -18.13
C ASP A 4 -13.63 30.92 -18.13
N PHE A 5 -13.28 30.37 -19.30
CA PHE A 5 -13.08 28.93 -19.50
C PHE A 5 -11.70 28.44 -18.99
N SER A 6 -10.86 29.33 -18.46
CA SER A 6 -9.57 28.98 -17.82
C SER A 6 -9.76 28.09 -16.58
N GLN A 7 -10.94 28.12 -15.97
CA GLN A 7 -11.31 27.33 -14.78
C GLN A 7 -12.06 26.03 -15.11
N MET A 8 -12.18 25.66 -16.39
CA MET A 8 -12.86 24.43 -16.78
C MET A 8 -11.93 23.25 -16.55
N ILE A 9 -12.13 22.51 -15.46
CA ILE A 9 -11.46 21.22 -15.26
C ILE A 9 -11.84 20.33 -16.44
N THR A 10 -10.85 19.91 -17.23
CA THR A 10 -11.08 19.02 -18.36
C THR A 10 -11.54 17.66 -17.83
N ALA A 11 -12.33 16.93 -18.63
CA ALA A 11 -12.76 15.58 -18.26
C ALA A 11 -11.56 14.65 -18.01
N GLU A 12 -10.43 14.91 -18.68
CA GLU A 12 -9.15 14.24 -18.51
C GLU A 12 -8.53 14.54 -17.14
N GLN A 13 -8.44 15.81 -16.73
CA GLN A 13 -7.92 16.18 -15.40
C GLN A 13 -8.77 15.55 -14.28
N GLN A 14 -10.10 15.57 -14.40
CA GLN A 14 -10.99 14.88 -13.46
C GLN A 14 -10.77 13.37 -13.39
N GLN A 15 -10.35 12.75 -14.49
CA GLN A 15 -10.08 11.32 -14.54
C GLN A 15 -8.73 10.97 -13.91
N GLU A 16 -7.72 11.81 -14.12
CA GLU A 16 -6.42 11.69 -13.46
C GLU A 16 -6.53 11.88 -11.95
N ASP A 17 -7.25 12.93 -11.51
CA ASP A 17 -7.46 13.21 -10.09
C ASP A 17 -8.15 12.04 -9.38
N ARG A 18 -9.14 11.41 -10.04
CA ARG A 18 -9.81 10.22 -9.51
C ARG A 18 -8.88 9.02 -9.38
N LYS A 19 -8.09 8.73 -10.42
CA LYS A 19 -7.10 7.64 -10.39
C LYS A 19 -6.07 7.85 -9.28
N ASN A 20 -5.61 9.08 -9.11
CA ASN A 20 -4.65 9.44 -8.06
C ASN A 20 -5.26 9.28 -6.68
N ALA A 21 -6.50 9.76 -6.47
CA ALA A 21 -7.21 9.59 -5.21
C ALA A 21 -7.47 8.12 -4.86
N GLU A 22 -7.85 7.30 -5.85
CA GLU A 22 -8.02 5.85 -5.69
C GLU A 22 -6.71 5.16 -5.29
N LEU A 23 -5.60 5.53 -5.92
CA LEU A 23 -4.28 5.03 -5.59
C LEU A 23 -3.87 5.41 -4.16
N GLU A 24 -3.98 6.68 -3.80
CA GLU A 24 -3.63 7.16 -2.46
C GLU A 24 -4.47 6.48 -1.38
N ALA A 25 -5.78 6.29 -1.63
CA ALA A 25 -6.66 5.57 -0.72
C ALA A 25 -6.22 4.11 -0.54
N ALA A 26 -5.87 3.40 -1.62
CA ALA A 26 -5.41 2.02 -1.57
C ALA A 26 -4.06 1.89 -0.83
N LEU A 27 -3.12 2.80 -1.07
CA LEU A 27 -1.82 2.83 -0.39
C LEU A 27 -1.98 3.11 1.11
N ASN A 28 -2.84 4.09 1.47
CA ASN A 28 -3.11 4.40 2.86
C ASN A 28 -3.77 3.21 3.58
N ALA A 29 -4.73 2.54 2.94
CA ALA A 29 -5.36 1.34 3.50
C ALA A 29 -4.35 0.20 3.72
N ARG A 30 -3.48 -0.08 2.74
CA ARG A 30 -2.39 -1.06 2.89
C ARG A 30 -1.46 -0.69 4.03
N ARG A 31 -0.99 0.56 4.08
CA ARG A 31 -0.05 1.04 5.11
C ARG A 31 -0.65 0.90 6.51
N THR A 32 -1.89 1.32 6.70
CA THR A 32 -2.58 1.18 7.99
C THR A 32 -2.71 -0.29 8.39
N ALA A 33 -3.04 -1.17 7.44
CA ALA A 33 -3.15 -2.61 7.71
C ALA A 33 -1.79 -3.24 8.06
N TYR A 34 -0.71 -2.89 7.36
CA TYR A 34 0.63 -3.40 7.71
C TYR A 34 1.03 -3.01 9.14
N LEU A 35 0.86 -1.75 9.50
CA LEU A 35 1.17 -1.25 10.85
C LEU A 35 0.36 -1.96 11.94
N ALA A 36 -0.90 -2.30 11.66
CA ALA A 36 -1.81 -2.91 12.63
C ALA A 36 -1.69 -4.44 12.71
N GLU A 37 -1.42 -5.12 11.59
CA GLU A 37 -1.59 -6.58 11.46
C GLU A 37 -0.31 -7.34 11.11
N SER A 38 0.66 -6.70 10.44
CA SER A 38 1.89 -7.38 9.99
C SER A 38 3.10 -6.97 10.84
N ASP A 39 3.30 -5.68 11.08
CA ASP A 39 4.50 -5.18 11.77
C ASP A 39 4.69 -5.77 13.18
N PRO A 40 3.64 -5.97 13.99
CA PRO A 40 3.79 -6.68 15.27
C PRO A 40 4.30 -8.11 15.11
N LEU A 41 3.88 -8.84 14.06
CA LEU A 41 4.34 -10.21 13.82
C LEU A 41 5.83 -10.26 13.48
N ARG A 42 6.31 -9.28 12.71
CA ARG A 42 7.74 -9.17 12.40
C ARG A 42 8.55 -8.86 13.66
N LEU A 43 8.07 -7.92 14.47
CA LEU A 43 8.73 -7.53 15.72
C LEU A 43 8.89 -8.72 16.68
N GLU A 44 7.83 -9.52 16.86
CA GLU A 44 7.90 -10.71 17.71
C GLU A 44 8.87 -11.76 17.14
N ALA A 45 8.84 -12.00 15.82
CA ALA A 45 9.78 -12.93 15.18
C ALA A 45 11.25 -12.50 15.33
N ASP A 46 11.53 -11.20 15.18
CA ASP A 46 12.85 -10.61 15.38
C ASP A 46 13.33 -10.77 16.82
N TYR A 47 12.45 -10.49 17.79
CA TYR A 47 12.76 -10.62 19.20
C TYR A 47 13.05 -12.07 19.59
N ASP A 48 12.19 -13.00 19.17
CA ASP A 48 12.33 -14.42 19.47
C ASP A 48 13.66 -14.96 18.93
N ALA A 49 13.99 -14.64 17.69
CA ALA A 49 15.24 -15.02 17.06
C ALA A 49 16.46 -14.42 17.77
N LEU A 50 16.43 -13.12 18.06
CA LEU A 50 17.49 -12.44 18.80
C LEU A 50 17.71 -13.07 20.18
N SER A 51 16.63 -13.40 20.90
CA SER A 51 16.70 -13.99 22.25
C SER A 51 17.28 -15.40 22.26
N GLN A 52 17.12 -16.13 21.15
CA GLN A 52 17.56 -17.53 20.99
C GLN A 52 18.88 -17.65 20.21
N GLY A 53 19.38 -16.57 19.62
CA GLY A 53 20.55 -16.58 18.73
C GLY A 53 20.29 -17.33 17.42
N LEU A 54 19.07 -17.25 16.90
CA LEU A 54 18.61 -17.89 15.67
C LEU A 54 18.28 -16.83 14.61
N GLU A 55 17.91 -17.30 13.42
CA GLU A 55 17.31 -16.45 12.37
C GLU A 55 15.79 -16.30 12.61
N PRO A 56 15.19 -15.13 12.31
CA PRO A 56 13.75 -14.91 12.43
C PRO A 56 12.90 -15.82 11.52
N ASP A 57 11.82 -16.38 12.07
CA ASP A 57 10.78 -17.04 11.29
C ASP A 57 9.68 -16.05 10.89
N TYR A 58 9.75 -15.56 9.65
CA TYR A 58 8.79 -14.60 9.12
C TYR A 58 7.54 -15.23 8.48
N THR A 59 7.29 -16.53 8.66
CA THR A 59 6.17 -17.22 7.99
C THR A 59 4.82 -16.55 8.27
N ALA A 60 4.56 -16.19 9.53
CA ALA A 60 3.31 -15.52 9.92
C ALA A 60 3.21 -14.10 9.33
N TRP A 61 4.31 -13.35 9.32
CA TRP A 61 4.38 -12.03 8.72
C TRP A 61 4.10 -12.08 7.21
N LEU A 62 4.73 -13.00 6.48
CA LEU A 62 4.51 -13.19 5.04
C LEU A 62 3.06 -13.53 4.72
N ALA A 63 2.43 -14.40 5.52
CA ALA A 63 1.01 -14.74 5.37
C ALA A 63 0.09 -13.53 5.61
N SER A 64 0.38 -12.72 6.64
CA SER A 64 -0.36 -11.48 6.93
C SER A 64 -0.22 -10.47 5.78
N VAL A 65 1.00 -10.24 5.29
CA VAL A 65 1.26 -9.35 4.14
C VAL A 65 0.51 -9.80 2.89
N ALA A 66 0.55 -11.10 2.57
CA ALA A 66 -0.17 -11.64 1.42
C ALA A 66 -1.69 -11.43 1.54
N ALA A 67 -2.27 -11.65 2.73
CA ALA A 67 -3.68 -11.42 2.99
C ALA A 67 -4.05 -9.92 2.85
N ILE A 68 -3.22 -9.01 3.36
CA ILE A 68 -3.43 -7.56 3.23
C ILE A 68 -3.39 -7.12 1.77
N LYS A 69 -2.41 -7.61 1.00
CA LYS A 69 -2.30 -7.32 -0.44
C LYS A 69 -3.54 -7.77 -1.20
N ALA A 70 -4.11 -8.93 -0.84
CA ALA A 70 -5.34 -9.45 -1.42
C ALA A 70 -6.59 -8.63 -1.04
N ARG A 71 -6.69 -8.12 0.19
CA ARG A 71 -7.83 -7.29 0.64
C ARG A 71 -7.78 -5.87 0.09
N TYR A 72 -6.59 -5.31 -0.08
CA TYR A 72 -6.39 -3.94 -0.57
C TYR A 72 -5.54 -3.99 -1.83
N PRO A 73 -6.04 -4.48 -2.98
CA PRO A 73 -5.27 -4.48 -4.21
C PRO A 73 -4.88 -3.05 -4.60
N LEU A 74 -3.64 -2.87 -5.09
CA LEU A 74 -3.26 -1.59 -5.70
C LEU A 74 -3.84 -1.52 -7.12
N PRO A 75 -4.15 -0.31 -7.62
CA PRO A 75 -4.50 -0.17 -9.03
C PRO A 75 -3.30 -0.52 -9.91
N VAL A 76 -3.56 -0.98 -11.14
CA VAL A 76 -2.55 -1.47 -12.11
C VAL A 76 -1.38 -0.50 -12.32
N SER A 77 -1.64 0.82 -12.29
CA SER A 77 -0.59 1.84 -12.41
C SER A 77 0.41 1.82 -11.25
N ALA A 78 0.02 1.28 -10.09
CA ALA A 78 0.86 1.20 -8.90
C ALA A 78 1.46 -0.17 -8.62
N GLU A 79 0.92 -1.24 -9.19
CA GLU A 79 1.59 -2.55 -9.20
C GLU A 79 2.96 -2.48 -9.89
N ALA A 80 3.13 -1.54 -10.84
CA ALA A 80 4.42 -1.24 -11.46
C ALA A 80 5.47 -0.68 -10.47
N PHE A 81 5.05 -0.01 -9.39
CA PHE A 81 5.97 0.45 -8.33
C PHE A 81 6.43 -0.70 -7.44
N GLU A 82 5.58 -1.68 -7.13
CA GLU A 82 5.97 -2.85 -6.32
C GLU A 82 6.93 -3.79 -7.08
N SER A 83 6.84 -3.83 -8.41
CA SER A 83 7.67 -4.72 -9.24
C SER A 83 9.14 -4.30 -9.35
N ASN A 84 9.49 -3.11 -8.87
CA ASN A 84 10.84 -2.53 -8.98
C ASN A 84 11.65 -2.64 -7.67
N GLU A 85 11.11 -3.28 -6.63
CA GLU A 85 11.79 -3.58 -5.36
C GLU A 85 12.17 -5.08 -5.20
N ALA A 86 12.46 -5.75 -6.33
CA ALA A 86 12.88 -7.16 -6.36
C ALA A 86 14.39 -7.31 -6.61
#